data_AF-A0A2S7Z0S3-F1
#
_entry.id   AF-A0A2S7Z0S3-F1
#
_cell.length_a   1.000
_cell.length_b   1.000
_cell.length_c   1.000
_cell.angle_alpha   90.00
_cell.angle_beta   90.00
_cell.angle_gamma   90.00
#
_symmetry.space_group_name_H-M   'P 1'
#
loop_
_entity.id
_entity.type
_entity.pdbx_description
1 polymer ?
#
loop_
_entity_poly.entity_id
_entity_poly.type
_entity_poly.pdbx_seq_one_letter_code
_entity_poly.pdbx_strand_id
1 'polypeptide(L)'
;MLTPKFGLMFAFVVTQKLLFSANSVPRITDTSQGMADRLIVIPFTQRIRGTAAAVPNIVQEIVKSGGLSVLLNRVLKEVPNIINGIHIPELVQAATKKHMTDTNPVALFVSEMNESGWRIDTGSSFEELAGIKAISDLTTVQVYNLYKEWCKENGYKPLANNTFGRELGRLGYESIQIGMGVLRGKRAYQKIESVTIV
;
A
#
# COMPACT_ATOMS: atom_id res chain seq x y z
N MET A 1 25.10 -2.26 -10.89
CA MET A 1 26.32 -1.43 -10.94
C MET A 1 26.09 -0.21 -10.08
N LEU A 2 27.01 0.09 -9.18
CA LEU A 2 27.07 1.40 -8.52
C LEU A 2 28.07 2.29 -9.24
N THR A 3 27.73 3.56 -9.33
CA THR A 3 28.57 4.63 -9.87
C THR A 3 28.96 5.55 -8.72
N PRO A 4 30.05 5.24 -7.99
CA PRO A 4 30.59 6.18 -7.00
C PRO A 4 31.02 7.47 -7.70
N LYS A 5 30.83 8.61 -7.04
CA LYS A 5 31.29 9.89 -7.56
C LYS A 5 32.82 9.82 -7.73
N PHE A 6 33.30 10.02 -8.96
CA PHE A 6 34.72 9.95 -9.36
C PHE A 6 35.42 8.59 -9.19
N GLY A 7 34.69 7.47 -9.14
CA GLY A 7 35.28 6.13 -9.08
C GLY A 7 34.90 5.24 -10.28
N LEU A 8 35.61 4.12 -10.41
CA LEU A 8 35.26 3.09 -11.39
C LEU A 8 33.93 2.43 -11.02
N MET A 9 33.18 2.05 -12.05
CA MET A 9 31.93 1.29 -11.87
C MET A 9 32.26 -0.07 -11.28
N PHE A 10 31.47 -0.49 -10.29
CA PHE A 10 31.62 -1.82 -9.70
C PHE A 10 30.26 -2.48 -9.47
N ALA A 11 30.30 -3.80 -9.29
CA ALA A 11 29.16 -4.62 -8.90
C ALA A 11 29.51 -5.34 -7.59
N PHE A 12 28.50 -5.54 -6.74
CA PHE A 12 28.63 -6.28 -5.49
C PHE A 12 27.29 -6.89 -5.14
N VAL A 13 27.31 -7.90 -4.26
CA VAL A 13 26.10 -8.52 -3.73
C VAL A 13 25.59 -7.69 -2.55
N VAL A 14 24.32 -7.28 -2.60
CA VAL A 14 23.70 -6.54 -1.51
C VAL A 14 23.41 -7.50 -0.35
N THR A 15 24.18 -7.37 0.73
CA THR A 15 24.00 -8.14 1.96
C THR A 15 23.22 -7.39 3.04
N GLN A 16 22.94 -6.10 2.81
CA GLN A 16 22.30 -5.22 3.77
C GLN A 16 20.79 -5.44 3.84
N LYS A 17 20.24 -5.32 5.05
CA LYS A 17 18.80 -5.20 5.30
C LYS A 17 18.50 -3.75 5.66
N LEU A 18 17.41 -3.21 5.11
CA LEU A 18 16.97 -1.86 5.42
C LEU A 18 16.06 -1.90 6.65
N LEU A 19 16.41 -1.13 7.68
CA LEU A 19 15.62 -0.96 8.89
C LEU A 19 15.30 0.51 9.06
N PHE A 20 14.01 0.83 9.23
CA PHE A 20 13.54 2.19 9.42
C PHE A 20 12.71 2.28 10.70
N SER A 21 12.83 3.40 11.40
CA SER A 21 11.96 3.76 12.52
C SER A 21 11.37 5.13 12.21
N ALA A 22 10.04 5.22 12.20
CA ALA A 22 9.32 6.45 11.91
C ALA A 22 8.00 6.48 12.67
N ASN A 23 7.54 7.68 13.03
CA ASN A 23 6.23 7.88 13.66
C ASN A 23 5.08 7.69 12.66
N SER A 24 5.34 7.97 11.38
CA SER A 24 4.45 7.70 10.27
C SER A 24 5.24 6.88 9.25
N VAL A 25 4.69 5.75 8.83
CA VAL A 25 5.38 4.87 7.88
C VAL A 25 5.56 5.62 6.56
N PRO A 26 6.76 5.63 5.97
CA PRO A 26 7.02 6.37 4.74
C PRO A 26 6.12 5.86 3.61
N ARG A 27 5.70 6.79 2.77
CA ARG A 27 4.89 6.49 1.61
C ARG A 27 5.72 5.68 0.61
N ILE A 28 5.22 4.50 0.25
CA ILE A 28 5.84 3.64 -0.76
C ILE A 28 5.08 3.83 -2.07
N THR A 29 5.78 4.24 -3.11
CA THR A 29 5.18 4.49 -4.43
C THR A 29 4.89 3.20 -5.20
N ASP A 30 5.63 2.13 -4.91
CA ASP A 30 5.41 0.80 -5.48
C ASP A 30 4.42 0.00 -4.62
N THR A 31 3.20 -0.18 -5.13
CA THR A 31 2.13 -0.94 -4.47
C THR A 31 2.05 -2.39 -4.98
N SER A 32 3.06 -2.85 -5.72
CA SER A 32 3.07 -4.21 -6.27
C SER A 32 3.19 -5.28 -5.18
N GLN A 33 2.79 -6.50 -5.53
CA GLN A 33 2.97 -7.66 -4.65
C GLN A 33 4.44 -7.87 -4.28
N GLY A 34 5.36 -7.63 -5.23
CA GLY A 34 6.78 -7.77 -4.95
C GLY A 34 7.27 -6.80 -3.86
N MET A 35 6.69 -5.59 -3.77
CA MET A 35 6.99 -4.69 -2.67
C MET A 35 6.30 -5.16 -1.37
N ALA A 36 5.06 -5.65 -1.45
CA ALA A 36 4.35 -6.21 -0.30
C ALA A 36 5.12 -7.38 0.36
N ASP A 37 5.73 -8.26 -0.44
CA ASP A 37 6.49 -9.43 0.04
C ASP A 37 7.80 -9.04 0.75
N ARG A 38 8.29 -7.81 0.53
CA ARG A 38 9.58 -7.32 1.07
C ARG A 38 9.40 -6.33 2.22
N LEU A 39 8.21 -5.79 2.41
CA LEU A 39 7.90 -4.85 3.48
C LEU A 39 7.44 -5.59 4.73
N ILE A 40 7.99 -5.22 5.89
CA ILE A 40 7.53 -5.72 7.19
C ILE A 40 7.28 -4.51 8.09
N VAL A 41 6.01 -4.22 8.36
CA VAL A 41 5.61 -3.11 9.24
C VAL A 41 5.36 -3.66 10.63
N ILE A 42 6.25 -3.35 11.58
CA ILE A 42 6.11 -3.75 12.99
C ILE A 42 5.50 -2.58 13.78
N PRO A 43 4.24 -2.68 14.23
CA PRO A 43 3.61 -1.59 14.97
C PRO A 43 4.07 -1.59 16.43
N PHE A 44 4.65 -0.47 16.89
CA PHE A 44 4.98 -0.24 18.31
C PHE A 44 3.81 0.50 18.97
N THR A 45 2.81 -0.24 19.43
CA THR A 45 1.56 0.33 19.99
C THR A 45 1.67 0.73 21.46
N GLN A 46 2.69 0.25 22.16
CA GLN A 46 2.82 0.47 23.61
C GLN A 46 3.63 1.73 23.92
N ARG A 47 3.09 2.56 24.81
CA ARG A 47 3.76 3.77 25.31
C ARG A 47 4.53 3.46 26.58
N ILE A 48 5.86 3.41 26.47
CA ILE A 48 6.75 3.15 27.61
C ILE A 48 7.04 4.45 28.39
N ARG A 49 7.23 5.57 27.68
CA ARG A 49 7.63 6.85 28.30
C ARG A 49 6.54 7.38 29.23
N GLY A 50 6.92 7.67 30.48
CA GLY A 50 6.02 8.17 31.53
C GLY A 50 5.31 7.08 32.31
N THR A 51 5.68 5.81 32.12
CA THR A 51 5.16 4.67 32.90
C THR A 51 6.22 4.16 33.88
N ALA A 52 5.82 3.31 34.84
CA ALA A 52 6.74 2.66 35.76
C ALA A 52 7.77 1.74 35.06
N ALA A 53 7.50 1.32 33.82
CA ALA A 53 8.43 0.53 33.01
C ALA A 53 9.50 1.38 32.32
N ALA A 54 9.45 2.71 32.40
CA ALA A 54 10.43 3.59 31.79
C ALA A 54 11.74 3.58 32.59
N VAL A 55 12.79 3.00 32.00
CA VAL A 55 14.13 3.02 32.58
C VAL A 55 14.97 4.13 31.92
N PRO A 56 15.46 5.12 32.68
CA PRO A 56 16.42 6.10 32.17
C PRO A 56 17.69 5.41 31.67
N ASN A 57 18.27 5.88 30.56
CA ASN A 57 19.50 5.32 29.99
C ASN A 57 19.46 3.80 29.73
N ILE A 58 18.28 3.26 29.36
CA ILE A 58 18.05 1.82 29.16
C ILE A 58 19.12 1.10 28.32
N VAL A 59 19.68 1.76 27.30
CA VAL A 59 20.76 1.18 26.47
C VAL A 59 22.00 0.86 27.31
N GLN A 60 22.42 1.75 28.20
CA GLN A 60 23.58 1.52 29.06
C GLN A 60 23.31 0.40 30.06
N GLU A 61 22.10 0.32 30.60
CA GLU A 61 21.71 -0.73 31.53
C GLU A 61 21.67 -2.11 30.85
N ILE A 62 21.18 -2.19 29.61
CA ILE A 62 21.22 -3.41 28.79
C ILE A 62 22.67 -3.86 28.56
N VAL A 63 23.58 -2.94 28.26
CA VAL A 63 24.99 -3.28 28.05
C VAL A 63 25.64 -3.75 29.36
N LYS A 64 25.45 -3.00 30.45
CA LYS A 64 26.02 -3.28 31.77
C LYS A 64 25.57 -4.63 32.33
N SER A 65 24.31 -4.99 32.11
CA SER A 65 23.74 -6.28 32.52
C SER A 65 24.17 -7.46 31.64
N GLY A 66 24.93 -7.22 30.57
CA GLY A 66 25.30 -8.26 29.59
C GLY A 66 24.14 -8.69 28.68
N GLY A 67 23.07 -7.90 28.61
CA GLY A 67 21.85 -8.20 27.84
C GLY A 67 22.10 -8.40 26.34
N LEU A 68 23.13 -7.75 25.77
CA LEU A 68 23.51 -7.98 24.37
C LEU A 68 23.96 -9.43 24.11
N SER A 69 24.75 -10.00 25.01
CA SER A 69 25.19 -11.40 24.91
C SER A 69 24.00 -12.36 25.04
N VAL A 70 23.06 -12.05 25.94
CA VAL A 70 21.81 -12.83 26.09
C VAL A 70 20.99 -12.80 24.81
N LEU A 71 20.82 -11.62 24.20
CA LEU A 71 20.07 -11.46 22.96
C LEU A 71 20.74 -12.20 21.79
N LEU A 72 22.07 -12.09 21.66
CA LEU A 72 22.83 -12.83 20.66
C LEU A 72 22.67 -14.34 20.83
N ASN A 73 22.82 -14.86 22.05
CA ASN A 73 22.67 -16.29 22.32
C ASN A 73 21.25 -16.78 22.02
N ARG A 74 20.23 -15.95 22.26
CA ARG A 74 18.85 -16.27 21.89
C ARG A 74 18.67 -16.34 20.38
N VAL A 75 19.24 -15.40 19.63
CA VAL A 75 19.21 -15.43 18.16
C VAL A 75 19.94 -16.66 17.62
N LEU A 76 21.14 -16.97 18.14
CA LEU A 76 21.93 -18.13 17.72
C LEU A 76 21.17 -19.46 17.89
N LYS A 77 20.39 -19.60 18.97
CA LYS A 77 19.52 -20.77 19.18
C LYS A 77 18.43 -20.91 18.12
N GLU A 78 17.92 -19.81 17.60
CA GLU A 78 16.85 -19.79 16.60
C GLU A 78 17.36 -19.77 15.15
N VAL A 79 18.68 -19.65 14.93
CA VAL A 79 19.27 -19.63 13.57
C VAL A 79 18.77 -20.78 12.68
N PRO A 80 18.68 -22.05 13.13
CA PRO A 80 18.16 -23.13 12.30
C PRO A 80 16.73 -22.88 11.81
N ASN A 81 15.88 -22.28 12.66
CA ASN A 81 14.51 -21.92 12.30
C ASN A 81 14.50 -20.74 11.31
N ILE A 82 15.29 -19.70 11.58
CA ILE A 82 15.38 -18.49 10.74
C ILE A 82 15.86 -18.82 9.31
N ILE A 83 16.82 -19.74 9.17
CA ILE A 83 17.34 -20.17 7.86
C ILE A 83 16.25 -20.88 7.03
N ASN A 84 15.37 -21.64 7.68
CA ASN A 84 14.26 -22.32 7.01
C ASN A 84 13.08 -21.39 6.70
N GLY A 85 12.99 -20.25 7.39
CA GLY A 85 12.00 -19.21 7.14
C GLY A 85 11.65 -18.45 8.41
N ILE A 86 11.30 -17.17 8.25
CA ILE A 86 10.85 -16.34 9.38
C ILE A 86 9.33 -16.37 9.42
N HIS A 87 8.77 -16.82 10.55
CA HIS A 87 7.35 -16.69 10.80
C HIS A 87 7.01 -15.23 11.14
N ILE A 88 6.16 -14.60 10.33
CA ILE A 88 5.68 -13.23 10.57
C ILE A 88 4.35 -13.30 11.33
N PRO A 89 4.25 -12.72 12.54
CA PRO A 89 3.01 -12.74 13.31
C PRO A 89 1.85 -12.06 12.58
N GLU A 90 0.62 -12.54 12.81
CA GLU A 90 -0.60 -12.01 12.18
C GLU A 90 -0.75 -10.49 12.38
N LEU A 91 -0.44 -9.98 13.58
CA LEU A 91 -0.45 -8.54 13.87
C LEU A 91 0.43 -7.74 12.91
N VAL A 92 1.61 -8.27 12.56
CA VAL A 92 2.58 -7.63 11.66
C VAL A 92 2.11 -7.75 10.21
N GLN A 93 1.53 -8.90 9.82
CA GLN A 93 0.94 -9.09 8.49
C GLN A 93 -0.22 -8.12 8.26
N ALA A 94 -1.13 -8.00 9.23
CA ALA A 94 -2.27 -7.08 9.18
C ALA A 94 -1.81 -5.62 9.10
N ALA A 95 -0.83 -5.22 9.93
CA ALA A 95 -0.26 -3.87 9.88
C ALA A 95 0.40 -3.56 8.53
N THR A 96 1.12 -4.52 7.95
CA THR A 96 1.75 -4.39 6.63
C THR A 96 0.70 -4.27 5.53
N LYS A 97 -0.33 -5.13 5.52
CA LYS A 97 -1.43 -5.08 4.54
C LYS A 97 -2.21 -3.78 4.63
N LYS A 98 -2.50 -3.33 5.86
CA LYS A 98 -3.16 -2.05 6.10
C LYS A 98 -2.32 -0.91 5.52
N HIS A 99 -1.02 -0.84 5.82
CA HIS A 99 -0.14 0.20 5.27
C HIS A 99 -0.09 0.22 3.74
N MET A 100 0.00 -0.97 3.11
CA MET A 100 -0.04 -1.10 1.65
C MET A 100 -1.36 -0.61 1.05
N THR A 101 -2.47 -0.86 1.75
CA THR A 101 -3.82 -0.41 1.32
C THR A 101 -3.97 1.10 1.48
N ASP A 102 -3.63 1.62 2.65
CA ASP A 102 -3.71 3.05 2.99
C ASP A 102 -2.80 3.92 2.10
N THR A 103 -1.76 3.33 1.53
CA THR A 103 -0.85 4.01 0.61
C THR A 103 -1.27 3.88 -0.86
N ASN A 104 -2.13 2.91 -1.21
CA ASN A 104 -2.48 2.62 -2.60
C ASN A 104 -3.33 3.76 -3.20
N PRO A 105 -2.81 4.51 -4.19
CA PRO A 105 -3.53 5.65 -4.76
C PRO A 105 -4.83 5.24 -5.44
N VAL A 106 -4.94 4.02 -5.97
CA VAL A 106 -6.19 3.52 -6.57
C VAL A 106 -7.22 3.22 -5.48
N ALA A 107 -6.80 2.62 -4.36
CA ALA A 107 -7.69 2.33 -3.24
C ALA A 107 -8.22 3.62 -2.60
N LEU A 108 -7.33 4.59 -2.35
CA LEU A 108 -7.70 5.91 -1.84
C LEU A 108 -8.68 6.62 -2.78
N PHE A 109 -8.36 6.68 -4.08
CA PHE A 109 -9.23 7.26 -5.09
C PHE A 109 -10.63 6.65 -5.09
N VAL A 110 -10.73 5.31 -5.11
CA VAL A 110 -12.04 4.64 -5.13
C VAL A 110 -12.81 4.89 -3.83
N SER A 111 -12.15 4.88 -2.67
CA SER A 111 -12.81 5.20 -1.39
C SER A 111 -13.42 6.60 -1.43
N GLU A 112 -12.63 7.60 -1.82
CA GLU A 112 -13.05 9.00 -1.85
C GLU A 112 -14.18 9.24 -2.86
N MET A 113 -14.10 8.63 -4.05
CA MET A 113 -15.17 8.73 -5.06
C MET A 113 -16.46 8.03 -4.61
N ASN A 114 -16.36 6.93 -3.86
CA ASN A 114 -17.54 6.25 -3.31
C ASN A 114 -18.19 7.06 -2.17
N GLU A 115 -17.41 7.82 -1.41
CA GLU A 115 -17.93 8.71 -0.35
C GLU A 115 -18.51 10.01 -0.90
N SER A 116 -17.82 10.64 -1.86
CA SER A 116 -18.17 11.95 -2.41
C SER A 116 -19.11 11.90 -3.62
N GLY A 117 -19.27 10.70 -4.20
CA GLY A 117 -19.96 10.46 -5.45
C GLY A 117 -19.07 10.63 -6.68
N TRP A 118 -19.29 9.81 -7.71
CA TRP A 118 -18.54 9.90 -8.96
C TRP A 118 -19.09 11.04 -9.81
N ARG A 119 -18.27 12.07 -10.07
CA ARG A 119 -18.65 13.27 -10.84
C ARG A 119 -17.80 13.39 -12.09
N ILE A 120 -18.40 13.84 -13.19
CA ILE A 120 -17.68 14.17 -14.43
C ILE A 120 -18.08 15.58 -14.79
N ASP A 121 -17.10 16.47 -14.93
CA ASP A 121 -17.33 17.76 -15.56
C ASP A 121 -17.32 17.56 -17.08
N THR A 122 -18.48 17.65 -17.71
CA THR A 122 -18.63 17.53 -19.16
C THR A 122 -18.43 18.85 -19.90
N GLY A 123 -18.09 19.94 -19.21
CA GLY A 123 -17.76 21.25 -19.82
C GLY A 123 -18.86 21.84 -20.71
N SER A 124 -20.07 21.27 -20.66
CA SER A 124 -21.18 21.59 -21.55
C SER A 124 -22.19 22.40 -20.75
N SER A 125 -22.37 23.67 -21.13
CA SER A 125 -23.22 24.67 -20.44
C SER A 125 -24.71 24.33 -20.36
N PHE A 126 -25.15 23.14 -20.83
CA PHE A 126 -26.57 22.78 -20.94
C PHE A 126 -26.88 21.29 -20.70
N GLU A 127 -26.03 20.57 -19.96
CA GLU A 127 -26.51 19.36 -19.27
C GLU A 127 -26.37 19.58 -17.77
N GLU A 128 -27.54 19.86 -17.19
CA GLU A 128 -27.87 19.93 -15.77
C GLU A 128 -27.05 18.97 -14.89
N LEU A 129 -26.67 19.46 -13.70
CA LEU A 129 -26.25 18.70 -12.52
C LEU A 129 -25.50 17.39 -12.85
N ALA A 130 -24.17 17.39 -12.76
CA ALA A 130 -23.41 16.15 -12.60
C ALA A 130 -23.95 15.39 -11.37
N GLY A 131 -24.95 14.55 -11.58
CA GLY A 131 -25.60 13.77 -10.54
C GLY A 131 -24.56 12.84 -9.91
N ILE A 132 -24.75 12.52 -8.64
CA ILE A 132 -23.95 11.50 -7.98
C ILE A 132 -24.16 10.20 -8.75
N LYS A 133 -23.11 9.75 -9.44
CA LYS A 133 -23.08 8.47 -10.15
C LYS A 133 -22.34 7.43 -9.33
N ALA A 134 -22.57 6.17 -9.66
CA ALA A 134 -21.71 5.08 -9.25
C ALA A 134 -20.62 4.84 -10.32
N ILE A 135 -19.55 4.16 -9.93
CA ILE A 135 -18.50 3.71 -10.87
C ILE A 135 -19.07 2.89 -12.05
N SER A 136 -20.18 2.18 -11.84
CA SER A 136 -20.88 1.38 -12.85
C SER A 136 -21.57 2.21 -13.93
N ASP A 137 -21.88 3.47 -13.64
CA ASP A 137 -22.51 4.39 -14.58
C ASP A 137 -21.48 5.12 -15.46
N LEU A 138 -20.20 4.81 -15.27
CA LEU A 138 -19.08 5.41 -15.98
C LEU A 138 -18.35 4.37 -16.84
N THR A 139 -17.90 4.82 -18.00
CA THR A 139 -17.02 4.01 -18.84
C THR A 139 -15.64 3.84 -18.19
N THR A 140 -14.94 2.75 -18.50
CA THR A 140 -13.57 2.53 -18.01
C THR A 140 -12.63 3.69 -18.34
N VAL A 141 -12.83 4.34 -19.49
CA VAL A 141 -12.07 5.52 -19.92
C VAL A 141 -12.36 6.73 -19.04
N GLN A 142 -13.63 6.99 -18.72
CA GLN A 142 -14.02 8.08 -17.83
C GLN A 142 -13.46 7.87 -16.42
N VAL A 143 -13.60 6.66 -15.87
CA VAL A 143 -13.04 6.32 -14.54
C VAL A 143 -11.52 6.54 -14.52
N TYR A 144 -10.79 6.13 -15.56
CA TYR A 144 -9.34 6.35 -15.63
C TYR A 144 -8.96 7.84 -15.80
N ASN A 145 -9.76 8.63 -16.51
CA ASN A 145 -9.52 10.08 -16.62
C ASN A 145 -9.72 10.78 -15.28
N LEU A 146 -10.80 10.47 -14.55
CA LEU A 146 -11.02 10.96 -13.19
C LEU A 146 -9.87 10.59 -12.26
N TYR A 147 -9.38 9.35 -12.35
CA TYR A 147 -8.22 8.92 -11.57
C TYR A 147 -6.97 9.74 -11.86
N LYS A 148 -6.69 10.08 -13.14
CA LYS A 148 -5.53 10.92 -13.50
C LYS A 148 -5.65 12.34 -12.95
N GLU A 149 -6.85 12.92 -13.01
CA GLU A 149 -7.13 14.26 -12.48
C GLU A 149 -6.98 14.28 -10.96
N TRP A 150 -7.62 13.32 -10.28
CA TRP A 150 -7.50 13.13 -8.84
C TRP A 150 -6.04 12.92 -8.40
N CYS A 151 -5.26 12.15 -9.17
CA CYS A 151 -3.83 11.99 -8.91
C CYS A 151 -3.09 13.33 -8.98
N LYS A 152 -3.36 14.15 -9.99
CA LYS A 152 -2.73 15.46 -10.16
C LYS A 152 -3.07 16.40 -9.00
N GLU A 153 -4.32 16.42 -8.56
CA GLU A 153 -4.80 17.25 -7.45
C GLU A 153 -4.21 16.81 -6.09
N ASN A 154 -4.03 15.50 -5.90
CA ASN A 154 -3.54 14.93 -4.63
C ASN A 154 -2.01 14.65 -4.63
N GLY A 155 -1.27 15.13 -5.64
CA GLY A 155 0.18 14.97 -5.70
C GLY A 155 0.68 13.55 -6.00
N TYR A 156 -0.18 12.70 -6.57
CA TYR A 156 0.16 11.36 -7.01
C TYR A 156 0.58 11.30 -8.47
N LYS A 157 1.48 10.37 -8.78
CA LYS A 157 1.75 9.99 -10.17
C LYS A 157 0.77 8.88 -10.56
N PRO A 158 -0.05 9.06 -11.62
CA PRO A 158 -1.02 8.05 -12.01
C PRO A 158 -0.32 6.78 -12.48
N LEU A 159 -0.84 5.63 -12.05
CA LEU A 159 -0.45 4.33 -12.61
C LEU A 159 -0.84 4.25 -14.08
N ALA A 160 -0.11 3.44 -14.86
CA ALA A 160 -0.51 3.11 -16.22
C ALA A 160 -1.89 2.44 -16.26
N ASN A 161 -2.67 2.65 -17.32
CA ASN A 161 -4.06 2.20 -17.44
C ASN A 161 -4.23 0.69 -17.16
N ASN A 162 -3.36 -0.16 -17.71
CA ASN A 162 -3.42 -1.60 -17.46
C ASN A 162 -3.16 -1.97 -15.99
N THR A 163 -2.26 -1.25 -15.33
CA THR A 163 -1.98 -1.44 -13.89
C THR A 163 -3.14 -0.95 -13.05
N PHE A 164 -3.71 0.21 -13.37
CA PHE A 164 -4.92 0.75 -12.74
C PHE A 164 -6.09 -0.24 -12.81
N GLY A 165 -6.38 -0.79 -13.99
CA GLY A 165 -7.44 -1.79 -14.14
C GLY A 165 -7.20 -3.07 -13.34
N ARG A 166 -5.94 -3.50 -13.20
CA ARG A 166 -5.57 -4.64 -12.35
C ARG A 166 -5.76 -4.34 -10.87
N GLU A 167 -5.40 -3.14 -10.41
CA GLU A 167 -5.65 -2.71 -9.02
C GLU A 167 -7.14 -2.62 -8.73
N LEU A 168 -7.95 -2.10 -9.65
CA LEU A 168 -9.42 -2.12 -9.52
C LEU A 168 -9.95 -3.56 -9.38
N GLY A 169 -9.40 -4.51 -10.14
CA GLY A 169 -9.68 -5.95 -9.98
C GLY A 169 -9.41 -6.45 -8.57
N ARG A 170 -8.28 -6.05 -7.95
CA ARG A 170 -7.95 -6.41 -6.56
C ARG A 170 -8.88 -5.79 -5.54
N LEU A 171 -9.47 -4.63 -5.86
CA LEU A 171 -10.49 -3.96 -5.06
C LEU A 171 -11.91 -4.54 -5.29
N GLY A 172 -12.03 -5.59 -6.12
CA GLY A 172 -13.29 -6.27 -6.38
C GLY A 172 -14.09 -5.69 -7.53
N TYR A 173 -13.46 -4.99 -8.48
CA TYR A 173 -14.14 -4.46 -9.67
C TYR A 173 -13.74 -5.22 -10.93
N GLU A 174 -14.72 -5.68 -11.69
CA GLU A 174 -14.51 -6.30 -12.99
C GLU A 174 -14.93 -5.36 -14.12
N SER A 175 -14.12 -5.29 -15.18
CA SER A 175 -14.51 -4.59 -16.39
C SER A 175 -15.36 -5.49 -17.26
N ILE A 176 -16.59 -5.08 -17.56
CA ILE A 176 -17.49 -5.83 -18.45
C ILE A 176 -18.00 -4.95 -19.60
N GLN A 177 -18.37 -5.58 -20.71
CA GLN A 177 -19.02 -4.88 -21.82
C GLN A 177 -20.53 -4.77 -21.57
N ILE A 178 -21.07 -3.56 -21.69
CA ILE A 178 -22.46 -3.28 -21.38
C ILE A 178 -23.34 -3.52 -22.61
N GLY A 179 -24.35 -4.39 -22.47
CA GLY A 179 -25.25 -4.78 -23.56
C GLY A 179 -26.47 -3.88 -23.76
N MET A 180 -26.86 -3.09 -22.75
CA MET A 180 -28.09 -2.28 -22.74
C MET A 180 -27.89 -0.94 -22.03
N GLY A 181 -28.75 0.05 -22.31
CA GLY A 181 -28.72 1.37 -21.67
C GLY A 181 -27.73 2.37 -22.29
N VAL A 182 -27.47 3.47 -21.57
CA VAL A 182 -26.70 4.64 -22.06
C VAL A 182 -25.24 4.29 -22.42
N LEU A 183 -24.68 3.25 -21.78
CA LEU A 183 -23.31 2.79 -22.02
C LEU A 183 -23.22 1.60 -22.99
N ARG A 184 -24.28 1.29 -23.74
CA ARG A 184 -24.31 0.14 -24.66
C ARG A 184 -23.09 0.12 -25.59
N GLY A 185 -22.44 -1.04 -25.67
CA GLY A 185 -21.24 -1.27 -26.48
C GLY A 185 -19.93 -0.78 -25.85
N LYS A 186 -19.98 -0.05 -24.73
CA LYS A 186 -18.80 0.40 -24.00
C LYS A 186 -18.49 -0.54 -22.83
N ARG A 187 -17.30 -0.41 -22.26
CA ARG A 187 -16.89 -1.13 -21.03
C ARG A 187 -17.08 -0.25 -19.82
N ALA A 188 -17.58 -0.83 -18.73
CA ALA A 188 -17.73 -0.19 -17.42
C ALA A 188 -17.23 -1.15 -16.31
N TYR A 189 -16.93 -0.62 -15.13
CA TYR A 189 -16.53 -1.43 -13.98
C TYR A 189 -17.76 -1.80 -13.15
N GLN A 190 -17.91 -3.08 -12.81
CA GLN A 190 -18.94 -3.56 -11.88
C GLN A 190 -18.29 -4.16 -10.65
N LYS A 191 -18.87 -3.93 -9.47
CA LYS A 191 -18.39 -4.52 -8.22
C LYS A 191 -18.82 -5.97 -8.19
N ILE A 192 -17.87 -6.87 -7.99
CA ILE A 192 -18.15 -8.29 -7.77
C ILE A 192 -18.69 -8.39 -6.35
N GLU A 193 -19.99 -8.65 -6.20
CA GLU A 193 -20.53 -9.11 -4.92
C GLU A 193 -19.85 -10.44 -4.62
N SER A 194 -19.05 -10.47 -3.56
CA SER A 194 -18.40 -11.70 -3.14
C SER A 194 -19.50 -12.69 -2.77
N VAL A 195 -19.69 -13.73 -3.58
CA VAL A 195 -20.37 -14.95 -3.14
C VAL A 195 -19.60 -15.40 -1.89
N THR A 196 -20.25 -15.32 -0.74
CA THR A 196 -19.78 -15.94 0.50
C THR A 196 -19.49 -17.39 0.18
N ILE A 197 -18.22 -17.76 0.06
CA ILE A 197 -17.84 -19.16 0.09
C ILE A 197 -18.03 -19.57 1.55
N VAL A 198 -19.13 -20.30 1.77
CA VAL A 198 -19.46 -21.05 3.00
C VAL A 198 -18.39 -22.11 3.24
#